data_AF-A0A2G2ZXE7-F1
#
_entry.id   AF-A0A2G2ZXE7-F1
#
_cell.length_a   1.000
_cell.length_b   1.000
_cell.length_c   1.000
_cell.angle_alpha   90.00
_cell.angle_beta   90.00
_cell.angle_gamma   90.00
#
_symmetry.space_group_name_H-M   'P 1'
#
loop_
_entity.id
_entity.type
_entity.pdbx_description
1 polymer ?
#
loop_
_entity_poly.entity_id
_entity_poly.type
_entity_poly.pdbx_seq_one_letter_code
_entity_poly.pdbx_strand_id
1 'polypeptide(L)' 'MVDDGLRADQRMMVVVISACAKLGDLRLGQNLHEYVRSYKLNFDVFLGNALVDMYLKCGEPDVALS' A
#
# COMPACT_ATOMS: atom_id res chain seq x y z
N MET A 1 7.63 28.64 -4.90
CA MET A 1 7.68 27.91 -6.20
C MET A 1 8.46 26.63 -5.97
N VAL A 2 7.74 25.59 -5.56
CA VAL A 2 7.82 24.18 -5.97
C VAL A 2 6.64 23.55 -5.23
N ASP A 3 5.45 23.71 -5.79
CA ASP A 3 4.29 22.91 -5.40
C ASP A 3 4.47 21.54 -6.08
N ASP A 4 5.47 20.80 -5.64
CA ASP A 4 5.62 19.39 -6.01
C ASP A 4 4.85 18.63 -4.94
N GLY A 5 3.51 18.74 -5.02
CA GLY A 5 2.61 18.00 -4.16
C GLY A 5 3.05 16.55 -4.19
N LEU A 6 3.55 16.06 -3.05
CA LEU A 6 4.27 14.80 -2.83
C LEU A 6 3.63 13.66 -3.63
N ARG A 7 4.02 13.50 -4.91
CA ARG A 7 3.52 12.41 -5.73
C ARG A 7 4.21 11.19 -5.16
N ALA A 8 3.49 10.46 -4.32
CA ALA A 8 4.02 9.28 -3.65
C ALA A 8 4.62 8.34 -4.71
N ASP A 9 5.94 8.33 -4.80
CA ASP A 9 6.67 7.40 -5.64
C ASP A 9 6.35 5.98 -5.18
N GLN A 10 6.34 5.02 -6.09
CA GLN A 10 6.04 3.63 -5.80
C GLN A 10 6.83 3.10 -4.59
N ARG A 11 8.09 3.53 -4.42
CA ARG A 11 8.90 3.14 -3.26
C ARG A 11 8.40 3.71 -1.95
N MET A 12 7.89 4.94 -1.93
CA MET A 12 7.30 5.52 -0.74
C MET A 12 6.04 4.75 -0.33
N MET A 13 5.24 4.32 -1.30
CA MET A 13 4.06 3.52 -1.03
C MET A 13 4.38 2.16 -0.38
N VAL A 14 5.43 1.48 -0.84
CA VAL A 14 5.92 0.24 -0.20
C VAL A 14 6.27 0.47 1.27
N VAL A 15 6.94 1.58 1.58
CA VAL A 15 7.33 1.92 2.96
C VAL A 15 6.09 2.20 3.83
N VAL A 16 5.13 2.96 3.31
CA VAL A 16 3.89 3.28 4.01
C VAL A 16 3.05 2.03 4.27
N ILE A 17 2.86 1.17 3.27
CA ILE A 17 2.13 -0.10 3.41
C ILE A 17 2.83 -1.01 4.43
N SER A 18 4.16 -1.09 4.38
CA SER A 18 4.96 -1.87 5.35
C SER A 18 4.83 -1.33 6.77
N ALA A 19 4.70 -0.01 6.95
CA ALA A 19 4.42 0.59 8.25
C ALA A 19 3.00 0.23 8.74
N CYS A 20 2.00 0.26 7.86
CA CYS A 20 0.63 -0.15 8.18
C CYS A 20 0.55 -1.61 8.58
N ALA A 21 1.29 -2.48 7.89
CA ALA A 21 1.43 -3.89 8.22
C ALA A 21 1.95 -4.10 9.66
N LYS A 22 2.91 -3.28 10.09
CA LYS A 22 3.46 -3.32 11.47
C LYS A 22 2.48 -2.78 12.51
N LEU A 23 1.63 -1.83 12.13
CA LEU A 23 0.59 -1.28 12.99
C LEU A 23 -0.63 -2.21 13.09
N GLY A 24 -0.78 -3.17 12.16
CA GLY A 24 -1.95 -4.04 12.08
C GLY A 24 -3.23 -3.27 11.70
N ASP A 25 -3.10 -2.09 11.10
CA ASP A 25 -4.24 -1.24 10.76
C ASP A 25 -4.78 -1.59 9.36
N LEU A 26 -5.74 -2.51 9.35
CA LEU A 26 -6.39 -2.98 8.14
C LEU A 26 -7.09 -1.86 7.37
N ARG A 27 -7.74 -0.92 8.07
CA ARG A 27 -8.52 0.15 7.44
C ARG A 27 -7.61 1.08 6.66
N LEU A 28 -6.48 1.44 7.28
CA LEU A 28 -5.46 2.24 6.61
C LEU A 28 -4.85 1.47 5.41
N GLY A 29 -4.59 0.18 5.59
CA GLY A 29 -4.12 -0.70 4.52
C GLY A 29 -5.05 -0.77 3.31
N GLN A 30 -6.37 -0.90 3.52
CA GLN A 30 -7.37 -0.89 2.46
C GLN A 30 -7.43 0.44 1.71
N ASN A 31 -7.38 1.57 2.44
CA ASN A 31 -7.33 2.89 1.82
C ASN A 31 -6.08 3.06 0.93
N LEU A 32 -4.93 2.54 1.37
CA LEU A 32 -3.69 2.56 0.59
C LEU A 32 -3.75 1.65 -0.63
N HIS A 33 -4.36 0.47 -0.51
CA HIS A 33 -4.58 -0.42 -1.65
C HIS A 33 -5.48 0.26 -2.70
N GLU A 34 -6.57 0.90 -2.28
CA GLU A 34 -7.44 1.65 -3.19
C GLU A 34 -6.70 2.84 -3.82
N TYR A 35 -5.89 3.56 -3.05
CA TYR A 35 -5.03 4.63 -3.57
C TYR A 35 -4.05 4.11 -4.64
N VAL A 36 -3.39 2.98 -4.40
CA VAL A 36 -2.50 2.35 -5.40
C VAL A 36 -3.25 2.05 -6.70
N ARG A 37 -4.47 1.50 -6.58
CA ARG A 37 -5.35 1.15 -7.70
C ARG A 37 -5.81 2.39 -8.47
N SER A 38 -6.24 3.43 -7.78
CA SER A 38 -6.79 4.66 -8.39
C SER A 38 -5.74 5.51 -9.09
N TYR A 39 -4.51 5.57 -8.55
CA TYR A 39 -3.46 6.45 -9.09
C TYR A 39 -2.60 5.80 -10.18
N LYS A 40 -2.98 4.60 -10.67
CA LYS A 40 -2.23 3.80 -11.65
C LYS A 40 -0.73 3.74 -11.30
N LEU A 41 -0.42 3.60 -10.01
CA LEU A 41 0.95 3.33 -9.60
C LEU A 41 1.37 2.01 -10.24
N ASN A 42 2.60 1.95 -10.75
CA ASN A 42 3.08 0.75 -11.41
C ASN A 42 3.11 -0.38 -10.38
N PHE A 43 2.24 -1.36 -10.55
CA PHE A 43 2.08 -2.46 -9.62
C PHE A 43 3.21 -3.46 -9.86
N ASP A 44 4.35 -3.22 -9.21
CA ASP A 44 5.51 -4.10 -9.28
C ASP A 44 5.49 -5.13 -8.14
N VAL A 45 6.33 -6.15 -8.26
CA VAL A 45 6.43 -7.28 -7.32
C VAL A 45 6.64 -6.80 -5.88
N PHE A 46 7.41 -5.73 -5.68
CA PHE A 46 7.64 -5.15 -4.36
C PHE A 46 6.37 -4.59 -3.71
N LEU A 47 5.52 -3.94 -4.50
CA LEU A 47 4.27 -3.33 -4.01
C LEU A 47 3.23 -4.41 -3.74
N GLY A 48 3.13 -5.41 -4.62
CA GLY A 48 2.30 -6.59 -4.41
C GLY A 48 2.69 -7.34 -3.14
N ASN A 49 3.99 -7.62 -2.95
CA ASN A 49 4.47 -8.30 -1.74
C ASN A 49 4.19 -7.49 -0.47
N ALA A 50 4.33 -6.16 -0.51
CA ALA A 50 4.03 -5.31 0.64
C ALA A 50 2.53 -5.33 1.00
N LEU A 51 1.64 -5.31 0.00
CA LEU A 51 0.19 -5.43 0.23
C LEU A 51 -0.18 -6.79 0.80
N VAL A 52 0.36 -7.87 0.24
CA VAL A 52 0.14 -9.23 0.74
C VAL A 52 0.62 -9.38 2.19
N ASP A 53 1.83 -8.90 2.51
CA ASP A 53 2.36 -8.89 3.88
C ASP A 53 1.45 -8.10 4.84
N MET A 54 0.94 -6.94 4.40
CA MET A 54 0.02 -6.12 5.17
C MET A 54 -1.28 -6.85 5.46
N TYR A 55 -1.94 -7.42 4.44
CA TYR A 55 -3.19 -8.15 4.61
C TYR A 55 -3.01 -9.41 5.47
N LEU A 56 -1.90 -10.14 5.31
CA LEU A 56 -1.57 -11.29 6.15
C LEU A 56 -1.42 -10.90 7.63
N LYS A 57 -0.70 -9.81 7.93
CA LYS A 57 -0.50 -9.33 9.30
C LYS A 57 -1.78 -8.74 9.92
N CYS A 58 -2.66 -8.19 9.09
CA CYS A 58 -3.97 -7.70 9.50
C CYS A 58 -5.04 -8.80 9.62
N GLY A 59 -4.72 -10.06 9.25
CA GLY A 59 -5.63 -11.20 9.38
C GLY A 59 -6.65 -11.37 8.25
N GLU A 60 -6.51 -10.64 7.15
CA GLU A 60 -7.47 -10.63 6.02
C GLU A 60 -6.77 -10.92 4.67
N PRO A 61 -6.14 -12.10 4.51
CA PRO A 61 -5.32 -12.41 3.34
C PRO A 61 -6.09 -12.45 2.03
N ASP A 62 -7.38 -12.81 2.06
CA ASP A 62 -8.23 -12.93 0.87
C ASP A 62 -8.41 -11.60 0.13
N VAL A 63 -8.32 -10.47 0.86
CA VAL A 63 -8.46 -9.12 0.29
C VAL A 63 -7.24 -8.72 -0.54
N ALA A 64 -6.08 -9.37 -0.34
CA ALA A 64 -4.87 -9.08 -1.13
C ALA A 64 -4.99 -9.52 -2.60
N LEU A 65 -5.93 -10.42 -2.92
CA LEU A 65 -6.12 -11.02 -4.25
C LEU A 65 -7.30 -10.42 -5.03
N SER A 66 -8.07 -9.51 -4.42
CA SER A 66 -9.23 -8.83 -5.02
C SER A 66 -8.90 -7.43 -5.51
#